data_AF-A0A0E9LU10-F1
#
_entry.id   AF-A0A0E9LU10-F1
#
_cell.length_a   1.000
_cell.length_b   1.000
_cell.length_c   1.000
_cell.angle_alpha   90.00
_cell.angle_beta   90.00
_cell.angle_gamma   90.00
#
_symmetry.space_group_name_H-M   'P 1'
#
loop_
_entity.id
_entity.type
_entity.pdbx_description
1 polymer ?
#
loop_
_entity_poly.entity_id
_entity_poly.type
_entity_poly.pdbx_seq_one_letter_code
_entity_poly.pdbx_strand_id
1 'polypeptide(L)'
;MISVDFQVGRTGAVTPVANLEPVPLAGTTVKRASLHNADIIDGLDLHLNDMVSVEKGGEIIPKITAVDLAQRPVNGKKLSL
;
A
#
# COMPACT_ATOMS: atom_id res chain seq x y z
N MET A 1 -1.72 -3.83 -6.40
CA MET A 1 -2.51 -3.48 -5.19
C MET A 1 -3.97 -3.38 -5.56
N ILE A 2 -4.87 -4.00 -4.80
CA ILE A 2 -6.30 -4.19 -5.15
C ILE A 2 -7.16 -3.03 -4.65
N SER A 3 -7.00 -2.63 -3.40
CA SER A 3 -7.80 -1.56 -2.77
C SER A 3 -7.05 -0.94 -1.59
N VAL A 4 -7.59 0.13 -1.01
CA VAL A 4 -7.09 0.75 0.22
C VAL A 4 -8.23 0.89 1.21
N ASP A 5 -8.03 0.37 2.42
CA ASP A 5 -8.91 0.59 3.56
C ASP A 5 -8.37 1.74 4.41
N PHE A 6 -9.26 2.45 5.10
CA PHE A 6 -8.89 3.49 6.05
C PHE A 6 -9.30 3.08 7.45
N GLN A 7 -8.32 3.01 8.35
CA GLN A 7 -8.54 2.65 9.74
C GLN A 7 -8.48 3.89 10.60
N VAL A 8 -9.52 4.12 11.41
CA VAL A 8 -9.55 5.21 12.37
C VAL A 8 -9.05 4.69 13.71
N GLY A 9 -7.92 5.23 14.17
CA GLY A 9 -7.34 4.93 15.47
C GLY A 9 -8.12 5.56 16.63
N ARG A 10 -7.80 5.14 17.86
CA ARG A 10 -8.48 5.66 19.08
C ARG A 10 -8.32 7.16 19.29
N THR A 11 -7.28 7.75 18.72
CA THR A 11 -7.00 9.20 18.76
C THR A 11 -7.60 9.97 17.58
N GLY A 12 -8.35 9.29 16.70
CA GLY A 12 -8.90 9.88 15.47
C GLY A 12 -7.94 9.89 14.27
N ALA A 13 -6.69 9.44 14.45
CA ALA A 13 -5.74 9.32 13.36
C ALA A 13 -6.23 8.31 12.31
N VAL A 14 -6.20 8.70 11.03
CA VAL A 14 -6.60 7.85 9.91
C VAL A 14 -5.37 7.20 9.30
N THR A 15 -5.30 5.87 9.37
CA THR A 15 -4.20 5.09 8.80
C THR A 15 -4.67 4.38 7.53
N PRO A 16 -4.11 4.70 6.36
CA PRO A 16 -4.37 3.95 5.14
C PRO A 16 -3.66 2.59 5.14
N VAL A 17 -4.38 1.55 4.69
CA VAL A 17 -3.87 0.18 4.59
C VAL A 17 -4.18 -0.36 3.20
N ALA A 18 -3.14 -0.69 2.43
CA ALA A 18 -3.27 -1.28 1.12
C ALA A 18 -3.62 -2.78 1.22
N ASN A 19 -4.61 -3.21 0.46
CA ASN A 19 -4.94 -4.62 0.23
C ASN A 19 -4.24 -5.09 -1.05
N LEU A 20 -3.56 -6.23 -0.95
CA LEU A 20 -2.71 -6.78 -1.99
C LEU A 20 -3.22 -8.15 -2.42
N GLU A 21 -2.88 -8.54 -3.65
CA GLU A 21 -2.91 -9.95 -4.01
C GLU A 21 -1.93 -10.71 -3.10
N PRO A 22 -2.26 -11.95 -2.68
CA PRO A 22 -1.41 -12.71 -1.78
C PRO A 22 0.01 -12.84 -2.35
N VAL A 23 1.00 -12.26 -1.67
CA VAL A 23 2.39 -12.26 -2.11
C VAL A 23 3.28 -12.92 -1.05
N PRO A 24 4.12 -13.89 -1.42
CA PRO A 24 5.10 -14.48 -0.50
C PRO A 24 6.19 -13.45 -0.17
N LEU A 25 6.43 -13.24 1.12
CA LEU A 25 7.42 -12.29 1.64
C LEU A 25 8.00 -12.82 2.95
N ALA A 26 9.32 -13.06 2.94
CA ALA A 26 10.10 -13.54 4.09
C ALA A 26 9.44 -14.72 4.84
N GLY A 27 9.16 -15.81 4.13
CA GLY A 27 8.58 -17.04 4.72
C GLY A 27 7.10 -16.95 5.10
N THR A 28 6.44 -15.82 4.86
CA THR A 28 5.00 -15.63 5.12
C THR A 28 4.30 -15.16 3.85
N THR A 29 2.96 -15.25 3.80
CA THR A 29 2.17 -14.61 2.73
C THR A 29 1.53 -13.35 3.27
N VAL A 30 1.80 -12.21 2.65
CA VAL A 30 1.19 -10.93 3.02
C VAL A 30 0.06 -10.60 2.06
N LYS A 31 -1.05 -10.10 2.61
CA LYS A 31 -2.23 -9.62 1.85
C LYS A 31 -2.56 -8.17 2.14
N ARG A 32 -1.88 -7.56 3.11
CA ARG A 32 -2.05 -6.17 3.53
C ARG A 32 -0.69 -5.54 3.74
N ALA A 33 -0.56 -4.26 3.43
CA ALA A 33 0.63 -3.47 3.71
C ALA A 33 0.24 -2.07 4.19
N SER A 34 1.01 -1.53 5.13
CA SER A 34 0.83 -0.16 5.63
C SER A 34 1.23 0.85 4.56
N LEU A 35 0.45 1.93 4.45
CA LEU A 35 0.81 3.14 3.70
C LEU A 35 1.26 4.29 4.62
N HIS A 36 1.32 4.04 5.94
CA HIS A 36 1.67 5.01 6.99
C HIS A 36 0.69 6.20 7.12
N ASN A 37 0.57 7.05 6.10
CA ASN A 37 -0.27 8.25 6.11
C ASN A 37 -0.61 8.69 4.66
N ALA A 38 -1.34 9.81 4.53
CA ALA A 38 -1.73 10.36 3.24
C ALA A 38 -0.54 10.84 2.40
N ASP A 39 0.43 11.47 3.03
CA ASP A 39 1.60 12.05 2.36
C ASP A 39 2.40 10.99 1.59
N ILE A 40 2.47 9.76 2.09
CA ILE A 40 3.10 8.64 1.38
C ILE A 40 2.30 8.23 0.14
N ILE A 41 0.96 8.25 0.20
CA ILE A 41 0.12 7.95 -0.97
C ILE A 41 0.37 8.97 -2.08
N ASP A 42 0.38 10.24 -1.72
CA ASP A 42 0.59 11.33 -2.67
C ASP A 42 2.03 11.36 -3.17
N GLY A 43 3.01 11.16 -2.28
CA GLY A 43 4.43 11.15 -2.60
C GLY A 43 4.85 9.98 -3.50
N LEU A 44 4.20 8.83 -3.37
CA LEU A 44 4.37 7.68 -4.28
C LEU A 44 3.51 7.78 -5.54
N ASP A 45 2.63 8.80 -5.64
CA ASP A 45 1.64 8.94 -6.70
C ASP A 45 0.82 7.65 -6.89
N LEU A 46 0.31 7.07 -5.81
CA LEU A 46 -0.29 5.74 -5.83
C LEU A 46 -1.64 5.70 -6.57
N HIS A 47 -1.81 4.69 -7.41
CA HIS A 47 -3.05 4.42 -8.14
C HIS A 47 -3.58 3.02 -7.81
N LEU A 48 -4.89 2.83 -7.92
CA LEU A 48 -5.48 1.48 -7.85
C LEU A 48 -4.93 0.60 -8.96
N ASN A 49 -4.69 -0.67 -8.62
CA ASN A 49 -4.06 -1.69 -9.47
C ASN A 49 -2.59 -1.43 -9.82
N ASP A 50 -1.93 -0.48 -9.16
CA ASP A 50 -0.48 -0.33 -9.30
C ASP A 50 0.26 -1.60 -8.86
N MET A 51 1.31 -1.94 -9.60
CA MET A 51 2.34 -2.85 -9.14
C MET A 51 3.21 -2.13 -8.12
N VAL A 52 3.34 -2.71 -6.92
CA VAL A 52 3.98 -2.05 -5.77
C VAL A 52 5.06 -2.92 -5.17
N SER A 53 6.15 -2.28 -4.74
CA SER A 53 7.20 -2.91 -3.95
C SER A 53 6.80 -2.92 -2.48
N VAL A 54 6.92 -4.09 -1.85
CA VAL A 54 6.55 -4.30 -0.45
C VAL A 54 7.76 -4.80 0.32
N GLU A 55 8.03 -4.17 1.45
CA GLU A 55 9.12 -4.52 2.37
C GLU A 55 8.55 -4.76 3.76
N LYS A 56 9.16 -5.66 4.54
CA LYS A 56 8.89 -5.73 5.98
C LYS A 56 9.92 -4.94 6.76
N GLY A 57 9.47 -4.05 7.63
CA GLY A 57 10.34 -3.44 8.65
C GLY A 57 10.68 -4.50 9.70
N GLY A 58 11.81 -5.19 9.53
CA GLY A 58 12.11 -6.42 10.28
C GLY A 58 11.22 -7.58 9.83
N GLU A 59 10.76 -8.44 10.75
CA GLU A 59 9.91 -9.61 10.39
C GLU A 59 8.39 -9.36 10.50
N ILE A 60 7.96 -8.18 10.97
CA ILE A 60 6.60 -7.99 11.51
C ILE A 60 5.65 -7.27 10.54
N ILE A 61 5.90 -6.01 10.21
CA ILE A 61 4.89 -5.17 9.51
C ILE A 61 5.31 -4.91 8.06
N PRO A 62 4.54 -5.39 7.06
CA PRO A 62 4.75 -5.03 5.66
C PRO A 62 4.31 -3.59 5.38
N LYS A 63 5.10 -2.87 4.57
CA LYS A 63 4.86 -1.50 4.09
C LYS A 63 5.10 -1.42 2.58
N ILE A 64 4.40 -0.53 1.90
CA ILE A 64 4.70 -0.21 0.50
C ILE A 64 5.85 0.80 0.48
N THR A 65 6.85 0.56 -0.37
CA THR A 65 8.05 1.41 -0.49
C THR A 65 8.18 2.12 -1.83
N ALA A 66 7.61 1.55 -2.89
CA ALA A 66 7.66 2.13 -4.23
C ALA A 66 6.52 1.62 -5.11
N VAL A 67 6.29 2.33 -6.21
CA VAL A 67 5.40 1.92 -7.31
C VAL A 67 6.24 1.66 -8.55
N ASP A 68 5.93 0.57 -9.27
CA ASP A 68 6.45 0.33 -10.61
C ASP A 68 5.59 1.06 -11.64
N LEU A 69 6.04 2.27 -11.99
CA LEU A 69 5.35 3.15 -12.95
C LEU A 69 5.30 2.56 -14.37
N ALA A 70 6.26 1.70 -14.73
CA ALA A 70 6.30 1.10 -16.08
C ALA A 70 5.16 0.10 -16.29
N GLN A 71 4.64 -0.48 -15.20
CA GLN A 71 3.51 -1.41 -15.20
C GLN A 71 2.19 -0.76 -14.78
N ARG A 72 2.16 0.57 -14.66
CA ARG A 72 0.93 1.28 -14.29
C ARG A 72 -0.14 1.11 -15.40
N PRO A 73 -1.36 0.66 -15.05
CA PRO A 73 -2.44 0.59 -16.01
C PRO A 73 -2.81 1.96 -16.56
N VAL A 74 -3.12 2.05 -17.86
CA VAL A 74 -3.50 3.31 -18.55
C VAL A 74 -4.67 4.03 -17.88
N ASN A 75 -5.59 3.27 -17.26
CA ASN A 75 -6.75 3.79 -16.52
C ASN A 75 -6.59 3.60 -15.00
N GLY A 76 -5.37 3.62 -14.48
CA GLY A 76 -5.14 3.63 -13.04
C GLY A 76 -5.93 4.79 -12.43
N LYS A 77 -6.78 4.50 -11.43
CA LYS A 77 -7.47 5.54 -10.68
C LYS A 77 -6.54 6.01 -9.57
N LYS A 78 -6.10 7.27 -9.64
CA LYS A 78 -5.29 7.88 -8.58
C LYS A 78 -6.01 7.77 -7.24
N LEU A 79 -5.29 7.31 -6.23
CA LEU A 79 -5.79 7.37 -4.86
C LEU A 79 -5.65 8.81 -4.36
N SER A 80 -6.75 9.34 -3.85
CA SER A 80 -6.80 10.63 -3.16
C SER A 80 -7.51 10.40 -1.83
N LEU A 81 -7.02 11.08 -0.80
CA LEU A 81 -7.47 10.99 0.58
C LEU A 81 -8.27 12.23 0.98
#